data_AF-A0A5Q4T6I5-F1
#
_entry.id   AF-A0A5Q4T6I5-F1
#
_cell.length_a   1.000
_cell.length_b   1.000
_cell.length_c   1.000
_cell.angle_alpha   90.00
_cell.angle_beta   90.00
_cell.angle_gamma   90.00
#
_symmetry.space_group_name_H-M   'P 1'
#
loop_
_entity.id
_entity.type
_entity.pdbx_description
1 polymer ?
#
loop_
_entity_poly.entity_id
_entity_poly.type
_entity_poly.pdbx_seq_one_letter_code
_entity_poly.pdbx_strand_id
1 'polypeptide(L)'
;MTATYRIITDCLINDFEVPADDVTPGTTLARLDLDSLSLVELSLIVEERLGLAAADIRQDITLAELAALADASAAGRATARPAAAPGAQL
;
A
#
# COMPACT_ATOMS: atom_id res chain seq x y z
N MET A 1 -14.47 3.27 3.24
CA MET A 1 -13.22 3.14 2.46
C MET A 1 -12.08 3.57 3.36
N THR A 2 -11.04 2.75 3.49
CA THR A 2 -9.92 3.02 4.40
C THR A 2 -8.97 4.05 3.80
N ALA A 3 -8.18 4.73 4.63
CA ALA A 3 -7.22 5.72 4.18
C ALA A 3 -6.17 5.10 3.24
N THR A 4 -5.77 3.87 3.53
CA THR A 4 -4.83 3.06 2.76
C THR A 4 -5.32 2.76 1.35
N TYR A 5 -6.60 2.40 1.19
CA TYR A 5 -7.19 2.19 -0.13
C TYR A 5 -7.09 3.44 -0.99
N ARG A 6 -7.41 4.62 -0.44
CA ARG A 6 -7.28 5.90 -1.18
C ARG A 6 -5.84 6.17 -1.62
N ILE A 7 -4.87 5.93 -0.73
CA ILE A 7 -3.45 6.11 -1.05
C ILE A 7 -3.03 5.23 -2.23
N ILE A 8 -3.46 3.96 -2.23
CA ILE A 8 -3.15 3.01 -3.30
C ILE A 8 -3.80 3.48 -4.61
N THR A 9 -5.09 3.84 -4.60
CA THR A 9 -5.79 4.28 -5.81
C THR A 9 -5.24 5.60 -6.34
N ASP A 10 -4.93 6.56 -5.47
CA ASP A 10 -4.32 7.83 -5.87
C ASP A 10 -2.94 7.59 -6.48
N CYS A 11 -2.16 6.64 -5.94
CA CYS A 11 -0.87 6.26 -6.49
C CYS A 11 -1.01 5.63 -7.88
N LEU A 12 -1.93 4.68 -8.04
CA LEU A 12 -2.21 4.06 -9.34
C LEU A 12 -2.65 5.09 -10.40
N ILE A 13 -3.50 6.04 -10.03
CA ILE A 13 -4.04 7.03 -10.97
C ILE A 13 -3.01 8.12 -11.30
N ASN A 14 -2.32 8.67 -10.28
CA ASN A 14 -1.46 9.83 -10.48
C ASN A 14 -0.02 9.46 -10.82
N ASP A 15 0.52 8.39 -10.22
CA ASP A 15 1.93 7.98 -10.41
C ASP A 15 2.08 6.97 -11.56
N PHE A 16 1.10 6.07 -11.71
CA PHE A 16 1.11 5.01 -12.74
C PHE A 16 0.17 5.27 -13.92
N GLU A 17 -0.52 6.42 -13.94
CA GLU A 17 -1.45 6.83 -15.01
C GLU A 17 -2.56 5.79 -15.31
N VAL A 18 -2.91 4.97 -14.31
CA VAL A 18 -3.95 3.94 -14.46
C VAL A 18 -5.32 4.60 -14.55
N PRO A 19 -6.18 4.22 -15.52
CA PRO A 19 -7.53 4.76 -15.63
C PRO A 19 -8.35 4.50 -14.36
N ALA A 20 -8.98 5.54 -13.81
CA ALA A 20 -9.80 5.42 -12.60
C ALA A 20 -10.96 4.41 -12.76
N ASP A 21 -11.43 4.18 -13.99
CA ASP A 21 -12.46 3.18 -14.31
C ASP A 21 -11.97 1.74 -14.09
N ASP A 22 -10.66 1.48 -14.24
CA ASP A 22 -10.05 0.17 -14.01
C ASP A 22 -9.67 -0.06 -12.54
N VAL A 23 -9.55 1.02 -11.76
CA VAL A 23 -9.20 1.02 -10.34
C VAL A 23 -10.42 0.66 -9.48
N THR A 24 -10.84 -0.60 -9.56
CA THR A 24 -11.96 -1.15 -8.78
C THR A 24 -11.46 -2.07 -7.67
N PRO A 25 -12.18 -2.20 -6.54
CA PRO A 25 -11.76 -3.05 -5.43
C PRO A 25 -11.60 -4.54 -5.82
N GLY A 26 -12.30 -4.99 -6.86
CA GLY A 26 -12.20 -6.36 -7.39
C GLY A 26 -11.23 -6.51 -8.56
N THR A 27 -10.57 -5.45 -8.99
CA THR A 27 -9.52 -5.50 -10.01
C THR A 27 -8.23 -6.02 -9.38
N THR A 28 -7.53 -6.89 -10.10
CA THR A 28 -6.23 -7.45 -9.71
C THR A 28 -5.10 -6.64 -10.32
N LEU A 29 -3.93 -6.60 -9.70
CA LEU A 29 -2.76 -5.90 -10.28
C LEU A 29 -2.41 -6.41 -11.69
N ALA A 30 -2.57 -7.71 -11.94
CA ALA A 30 -2.39 -8.32 -13.28
C ALA A 30 -3.35 -7.76 -14.35
N ARG A 31 -4.50 -7.22 -13.95
CA ARG A 31 -5.49 -6.66 -14.89
C ARG A 31 -5.25 -5.19 -15.19
N LEU A 32 -4.42 -4.51 -14.41
CA LEU A 32 -4.07 -3.11 -14.62
C LEU A 32 -2.97 -2.92 -15.68
N ASP A 33 -2.55 -4.02 -16.34
CA ASP A 33 -1.52 -4.04 -17.38
C ASP A 33 -0.22 -3.32 -16.95
N LEU A 34 0.11 -3.41 -15.65
CA LEU A 34 1.29 -2.77 -15.10
C LEU A 34 2.54 -3.41 -15.68
N ASP A 35 3.43 -2.58 -16.21
CA ASP A 35 4.75 -3.01 -16.64
C ASP A 35 5.56 -3.60 -15.48
N SER A 36 6.54 -4.45 -15.80
CA SER A 36 7.40 -5.07 -14.80
C SER A 36 8.16 -4.05 -13.94
N LEU A 37 8.54 -2.90 -14.52
CA LEU A 37 9.14 -1.78 -13.79
C LEU A 37 8.12 -1.10 -12.88
N SER A 38 6.91 -0.85 -13.38
CA SER A 38 5.83 -0.23 -12.62
C SER A 38 5.43 -1.07 -11.41
N LEU A 39 5.43 -2.41 -11.51
CA LEU A 39 5.19 -3.29 -10.36
C LEU A 39 6.29 -3.15 -9.29
N VAL A 40 7.55 -3.01 -9.70
CA VAL A 40 8.67 -2.80 -8.76
C VAL A 40 8.57 -1.43 -8.09
N GLU A 41 8.28 -0.39 -8.85
CA GLU A 41 8.08 0.97 -8.31
C GLU A 41 6.86 1.03 -7.38
N LEU A 42 5.75 0.41 -7.76
CA LEU A 42 4.55 0.33 -6.92
C LEU A 42 4.90 -0.35 -5.59
N SER A 43 5.66 -1.43 -5.65
CA SER A 43 6.09 -2.15 -4.47
C SER A 43 6.94 -1.29 -3.55
N LEU A 44 7.88 -0.51 -4.11
CA LEU A 44 8.71 0.41 -3.35
C LEU A 44 7.89 1.55 -2.72
N ILE A 45 6.95 2.13 -3.47
CA ILE A 45 6.09 3.21 -2.96
C ILE A 45 5.17 2.70 -1.85
N VAL A 46 4.60 1.51 -2.03
CA VAL A 46 3.74 0.86 -1.02
C VAL A 46 4.56 0.47 0.21
N GLU A 47 5.80 0.00 0.06
CA GLU A 47 6.74 -0.20 1.16
C GLU A 47 7.05 1.11 1.89
N GLU A 48 7.40 2.20 1.20
CA GLU A 48 7.73 3.48 1.85
C GLU A 48 6.52 4.11 2.53
N ARG A 49 5.40 4.22 1.81
CA ARG A 49 4.21 4.94 2.28
C ARG A 49 3.40 4.11 3.28
N LEU A 50 3.32 2.80 3.07
CA LEU A 50 2.43 1.90 3.80
C LEU A 50 3.18 0.82 4.58
N GLY A 51 4.50 0.66 4.44
CA GLY A 51 5.29 -0.36 5.13
C GLY A 51 4.84 -1.78 4.89
N LEU A 52 4.23 -2.03 3.74
CA LEU A 52 3.84 -3.36 3.30
C LEU A 52 4.98 -3.92 2.47
N ALA A 53 5.49 -5.11 2.79
CA ALA A 53 6.60 -5.71 2.08
C ALA A 53 6.23 -6.05 0.63
N ALA A 54 7.17 -5.85 -0.30
CA ALA A 54 7.04 -6.19 -1.72
C ALA A 54 6.77 -7.68 -1.92
N ALA A 55 7.25 -8.55 -1.02
CA ALA A 55 7.00 -9.99 -1.05
C ALA A 55 5.50 -10.33 -0.89
N ASP A 56 4.73 -9.44 -0.27
CA ASP A 56 3.30 -9.60 -0.07
C ASP A 56 2.47 -9.09 -1.25
N ILE A 57 3.10 -8.35 -2.18
CA ILE A 57 2.46 -7.80 -3.37
C ILE A 57 2.54 -8.85 -4.48
N ARG A 58 1.40 -9.45 -4.80
CA ARG A 58 1.28 -10.50 -5.82
C ARG A 58 0.43 -10.00 -6.98
N GLN A 59 0.71 -10.44 -8.21
CA GLN A 59 -0.05 -9.98 -9.39
C GLN A 59 -1.54 -10.38 -9.34
N ASP A 60 -1.87 -11.47 -8.65
CA ASP A 60 -3.23 -11.95 -8.44
C ASP A 60 -3.98 -11.23 -7.30
N ILE A 61 -3.31 -10.36 -6.52
CA ILE A 61 -3.95 -9.63 -5.43
C ILE A 61 -4.92 -8.59 -5.97
N THR A 62 -6.08 -8.48 -5.34
CA THR A 62 -7.03 -7.40 -5.61
C THR A 62 -6.65 -6.10 -4.91
N LEU A 63 -7.13 -4.97 -5.43
CA LEU A 63 -6.91 -3.68 -4.78
C LEU A 63 -7.51 -3.62 -3.36
N ALA A 64 -8.63 -4.31 -3.12
CA ALA A 64 -9.21 -4.41 -1.79
C ALA A 64 -8.34 -5.22 -0.83
N GLU A 65 -7.80 -6.36 -1.28
CA GLU A 65 -6.90 -7.19 -0.48
C GLU A 65 -5.59 -6.47 -0.18
N LEU A 66 -5.00 -5.79 -1.16
CA LEU A 66 -3.78 -5.00 -0.99
C LEU A 66 -3.99 -3.91 0.07
N ALA A 67 -5.11 -3.20 0.01
CA ALA A 67 -5.47 -2.20 1.01
C ALA A 67 -5.66 -2.80 2.41
N ALA A 68 -6.31 -3.95 2.52
CA ALA A 68 -6.50 -4.64 3.79
C ALA A 68 -5.17 -5.11 4.40
N LEU A 69 -4.25 -5.59 3.57
CA LEU A 69 -2.92 -6.03 4.00
C LEU A 69 -2.10 -4.84 4.51
N ALA A 70 -2.15 -3.72 3.81
CA ALA A 70 -1.47 -2.50 4.22
C ALA A 70 -2.10 -1.87 5.47
N ASP A 71 -3.42 -1.96 5.65
CA ASP A 71 -4.11 -1.59 6.89
C ASP A 71 -3.65 -2.46 8.07
N ALA A 72 -3.50 -3.78 7.86
CA ALA A 72 -2.99 -4.69 8.87
C ALA A 72 -1.54 -4.36 9.28
N SER A 73 -0.67 -4.05 8.30
CA SER A 73 0.72 -3.63 8.54
C SER A 73 0.80 -2.25 9.24
N ALA A 74 -0.09 -1.33 8.92
CA ALA A 74 -0.20 -0.05 9.63
C ALA A 74 -0.65 -0.25 11.09
N ALA A 75 -1.64 -1.11 11.34
CA ALA A 75 -2.10 -1.44 12.68
C ALA A 75 -1.01 -2.12 13.53
N GLY A 76 -0.27 -3.08 12.96
CA GLY A 76 0.83 -3.76 13.63
C GLY A 76 1.99 -2.83 14.02
N ARG A 77 2.29 -1.82 13.19
CA ARG A 77 3.29 -0.78 13.51
C ARG A 77 2.81 0.21 14.57
N ALA A 78 1.53 0.56 14.58
CA ALA A 78 0.96 1.44 15.61
C ALA A 78 1.08 0.83 17.03
N THR A 79 0.94 -0.49 17.14
CA THR A 79 1.16 -1.22 18.41
C THR A 79 2.64 -1.42 18.76
N ALA A 80 3.54 -1.36 17.77
CA ALA A 80 4.97 -1.58 17.96
C ALA A 80 5.76 -0.33 18.34
N ARG A 81 5.15 0.87 18.39
CA ARG A 81 5.81 2.06 18.95
C ARG A 81 5.87 1.90 20.48
N PRO A 82 7.03 1.57 21.07
CA PRO A 82 7.17 1.58 22.51
C PRO A 82 7.13 3.05 22.93
N ALA A 83 6.45 3.33 24.03
CA ALA A 83 6.55 4.61 24.72
C ALA A 83 8.04 4.93 24.97
N ALA A 84 8.59 5.88 24.20
CA ALA A 84 9.79 6.58 24.61
C ALA A 84 9.43 7.33 25.89
N ALA A 85 10.00 6.87 27.00
CA ALA A 85 9.69 7.28 28.35
C ALA A 85 9.87 8.80 28.58
N PRO A 86 9.07 9.41 29.48
CA PRO A 86 9.27 10.78 29.91
C PRO A 86 10.39 10.85 30.96
N GLY A 87 11.29 11.83 30.82
CA GLY A 87 12.03 12.39 31.94
C GLY A 87 13.48 11.93 32.10
N ALA A 88 14.40 12.85 31.84
CA ALA A 88 15.55 13.12 32.70
C ALA A 88 16.16 14.49 32.29
N GLN A 89 15.57 15.56 32.82
CA GLN A 89 16.30 16.81 33.05
C GLN A 89 17.24 16.56 34.23
N LEU A 90 18.55 16.73 34.03
CA LEU A 90 19.51 17.20 35.04
C LEU A 90 20.59 18.03 34.35
#